data_AF-A0A8T4IPS7-F1
#
_entry.id   AF-A0A8T4IPS7-F1
#
_cell.length_a   1.000
_cell.length_b   1.000
_cell.length_c   1.000
_cell.angle_alpha   90.00
_cell.angle_beta   90.00
_cell.angle_gamma   90.00
#
_symmetry.space_group_name_H-M   'P 1'
#
loop_
_entity.id
_entity.type
_entity.pdbx_description
1 polymer ?
#
loop_
_entity_poly.entity_id
_entity_poly.type
_entity_poly.pdbx_seq_one_letter_code
_entity_poly.pdbx_strand_id
1 'polypeptide(L)'
;MRLAEHAVFDDTDDAGVILDTRHGVYLTLNSTATLMLRAALRSDTVEDAVGCLREQIDATDQTLESGLAKLTGQLRDRALLAAAHQDTR
;
A
#
# COMPACT_ATOMS: atom_id res chain seq x y z
N MET A 1 -1.45 3.20 -7.45
CA MET A 1 -2.42 3.31 -6.32
C MET A 1 -2.22 4.65 -5.59
N ARG A 2 -3.18 5.18 -4.82
CA ARG A 2 -2.98 6.43 -4.03
C ARG A 2 -3.58 6.33 -2.63
N LEU A 3 -2.90 6.91 -1.64
CA LEU A 3 -3.41 7.09 -0.27
C LEU A 3 -4.46 8.21 -0.23
N ALA A 4 -5.37 8.12 0.74
CA ALA A 4 -6.29 9.21 1.03
C ALA A 4 -5.54 10.42 1.59
N GLU A 5 -6.07 11.62 1.44
CA GLU A 5 -5.42 12.86 1.89
C GLU A 5 -5.10 12.90 3.39
N HIS A 6 -5.88 12.17 4.19
CA HIS A 6 -5.69 12.06 5.64
C HIS A 6 -4.76 10.89 6.04
N ALA A 7 -4.30 10.09 5.08
CA ALA A 7 -3.42 8.95 5.33
C ALA A 7 -2.00 9.31 4.91
N VAL A 8 -1.11 9.50 5.88
CA VAL A 8 0.31 9.78 5.65
C VAL A 8 1.09 8.49 5.83
N PHE A 9 1.84 8.09 4.82
CA PHE A 9 2.75 6.94 4.90
C PHE A 9 4.19 7.43 5.04
N ASP A 10 4.90 6.82 5.96
CA ASP A 10 6.33 7.01 6.19
C ASP A 10 6.99 5.63 6.39
N ASP A 11 8.20 5.43 5.88
CA ASP A 11 8.99 4.21 6.10
C ASP A 11 10.34 4.54 6.76
N THR A 12 10.56 3.98 7.95
CA THR A 12 11.79 4.14 8.74
C THR A 12 12.26 2.79 9.27
N ASP A 13 13.56 2.50 9.18
CA ASP A 13 14.17 1.28 9.71
C ASP A 13 13.43 -0.03 9.33
N ASP A 14 13.16 -0.19 8.03
CA ASP A 14 12.47 -1.34 7.42
C ASP A 14 11.00 -1.58 7.87
N ALA A 15 10.46 -0.70 8.72
CA ALA A 15 9.07 -0.73 9.15
C ALA A 15 8.33 0.51 8.63
N GLY A 16 7.16 0.26 8.04
CA GLY A 16 6.28 1.30 7.52
C GLY A 16 5.28 1.72 8.59
N VAL A 17 4.94 2.99 8.61
CA VAL A 17 3.87 3.51 9.45
C VAL A 17 2.90 4.31 8.59
N ILE A 18 1.61 4.08 8.81
CA ILE A 18 0.54 4.92 8.26
C ILE A 18 -0.09 5.68 9.42
N LEU A 19 -0.10 7.01 9.34
CA LEU A 19 -0.86 7.88 10.21
C LEU A 19 -2.20 8.23 9.56
N ASP A 20 -3.31 7.80 10.18
CA ASP A 20 -4.65 8.35 9.89
C ASP A 20 -4.87 9.60 10.72
N THR A 21 -4.74 10.77 10.07
CA THR A 21 -4.82 12.08 10.72
C THR A 21 -6.22 12.45 11.18
N ARG A 22 -7.28 11.76 10.72
CA ARG A 22 -8.66 12.01 11.20
C ARG A 22 -8.83 11.61 12.65
N HIS A 23 -8.17 10.53 13.04
CA HIS A 23 -8.32 9.90 14.36
C HIS A 23 -7.02 9.95 15.18
N GLY A 24 -5.91 10.41 14.60
CA GLY A 24 -4.59 10.39 15.23
C GLY A 24 -4.06 8.97 15.46
N VAL A 25 -4.47 8.01 14.63
CA VAL A 25 -4.14 6.59 14.79
C VAL A 25 -2.95 6.23 13.92
N TYR A 26 -1.95 5.60 14.54
CA TYR A 26 -0.79 5.03 13.85
C TYR A 26 -1.01 3.54 13.60
N LEU A 27 -0.76 3.11 12.37
CA LEU A 27 -0.80 1.72 11.95
C LEU A 27 0.59 1.31 11.50
N THR A 28 1.14 0.28 12.14
CA THR A 28 2.43 -0.28 11.77
C THR A 28 2.26 -1.34 10.68
N LEU A 29 3.19 -1.32 9.73
CA LEU A 29 3.34 -2.31 8.69
C LEU A 29 4.59 -3.14 8.99
N ASN A 30 4.50 -4.45 8.77
CA ASN A 30 5.69 -5.28 8.74
C ASN A 30 6.51 -4.98 7.46
N SER A 31 7.76 -5.43 7.44
CA SER A 31 8.68 -5.18 6.32
C SER A 31 8.09 -5.54 4.96
N THR A 32 7.46 -6.71 4.82
CA THR A 32 6.82 -7.13 3.56
C THR A 32 5.70 -6.19 3.12
N ALA A 33 4.81 -5.79 4.03
CA ALA A 33 3.72 -4.87 3.73
C ALA A 33 4.22 -3.46 3.41
N THR A 34 5.28 -3.01 4.07
CA THR A 34 5.98 -1.76 3.75
C THR A 34 6.51 -1.77 2.32
N LEU A 35 7.21 -2.84 1.94
CA LEU A 35 7.73 -3.00 0.58
C LEU A 35 6.61 -3.02 -0.46
N MET A 36 5.54 -3.79 -0.20
CA MET A 36 4.37 -3.87 -1.07
C MET A 36 3.69 -2.51 -1.25
N LEU A 37 3.48 -1.78 -0.16
CA LEU A 37 2.88 -0.45 -0.21
C LEU A 37 3.77 0.53 -0.99
N ARG A 38 5.07 0.54 -0.70
CA ARG A 38 6.04 1.40 -1.39
C ARG A 38 6.09 1.14 -2.89
N ALA A 39 6.08 -0.13 -3.31
CA ALA A 39 6.00 -0.50 -4.72
C ALA A 39 4.70 0.01 -5.35
N ALA A 40 3.55 -0.27 -4.74
CA ALA A 40 2.25 0.09 -5.32
C ALA A 40 1.94 1.59 -5.35
N LEU A 41 2.59 2.40 -4.49
CA LEU A 41 2.51 3.87 -4.55
C LEU A 41 3.40 4.46 -5.65
N ARG A 42 4.49 3.78 -6.02
CA ARG A 42 5.42 4.21 -7.08
C ARG A 42 5.03 3.72 -8.46
N SER A 43 4.24 2.66 -8.54
CA SER A 43 3.84 2.00 -9.77
C SER A 43 2.43 2.44 -10.23
N ASP A 44 2.28 2.58 -11.55
CA ASP A 44 1.00 2.88 -12.17
C ASP A 44 0.14 1.62 -12.34
N THR A 45 0.78 0.47 -12.58
CA THR A 45 0.11 -0.82 -12.75
C THR A 45 0.49 -1.85 -11.67
N VAL A 46 -0.35 -2.88 -11.52
CA VAL A 46 -0.05 -4.02 -10.63
C VAL A 46 1.16 -4.80 -11.15
N GLU A 47 1.30 -4.95 -12.46
CA GLU A 47 2.41 -5.65 -13.09
C GLU A 47 3.75 -4.96 -12.77
N ASP A 48 3.81 -3.64 -12.89
CA ASP A 48 5.00 -2.85 -12.51
C ASP A 48 5.32 -3.01 -11.02
N ALA A 49 4.30 -2.98 -10.16
CA ALA A 49 4.48 -3.14 -8.72
C ALA A 49 5.05 -4.53 -8.39
N VAL A 50 4.52 -5.58 -9.02
CA VAL A 50 5.00 -6.96 -8.84
C VAL A 50 6.41 -7.13 -9.40
N GLY A 51 6.72 -6.51 -10.54
CA GLY A 51 8.08 -6.46 -11.09
C GLY A 51 9.09 -5.90 -10.08
N CYS A 52 8.80 -4.77 -9.45
CA CYS A 52 9.65 -4.20 -8.40
C CYS A 52 9.77 -5.08 -7.15
N LEU A 53 8.71 -5.83 -6.81
CA LEU A 53 8.71 -6.69 -5.62
C LEU A 53 9.52 -7.97 -5.81
N ARG A 54 9.56 -8.54 -7.02
CA ARG A 54 10.36 -9.74 -7.33
C ARG A 54 11.86 -9.55 -7.08
N GLU A 55 12.36 -8.34 -7.25
CA GLU A 55 13.77 -8.01 -6.99
C GLU A 55 14.11 -7.98 -5.50
N GLN A 56 13.11 -7.84 -4.63
CA GLN A 56 13.28 -7.64 -3.18
C GLN A 56 12.72 -8.80 -2.34
N ILE A 57 11.81 -9.60 -2.89
CA ILE A 57 11.09 -10.66 -2.19
C ILE A 57 11.21 -11.95 -3.00
N ASP A 58 11.76 -12.99 -2.38
CA ASP A 58 11.78 -14.34 -2.94
C ASP A 58 10.39 -14.99 -2.82
N ALA A 59 9.53 -14.67 -3.78
CA ALA A 59 8.18 -15.21 -3.87
C ALA A 59 7.71 -15.26 -5.33
N THR A 60 6.74 -16.15 -5.60
CA THR A 60 6.11 -16.22 -6.92
C THR A 60 5.25 -15.00 -7.20
N ASP A 61 5.09 -14.68 -8.49
CA ASP A 61 4.25 -13.61 -9.01
C ASP A 61 2.84 -13.66 -8.44
N GLN A 62 2.24 -14.84 -8.47
CA GLN A 62 0.90 -15.09 -7.95
C GLN A 62 0.80 -14.78 -6.44
N THR A 63 1.83 -15.13 -5.67
CA THR A 63 1.90 -14.81 -4.24
C THR A 63 2.00 -13.30 -4.02
N LEU A 64 2.82 -12.61 -4.81
CA LEU A 64 3.00 -11.16 -4.73
C LEU A 64 1.71 -10.41 -5.09
N GLU A 65 1.06 -10.80 -6.18
CA GLU A 65 -0.23 -10.25 -6.61
C GLU A 65 -1.31 -10.45 -5.55
N SER A 66 -1.43 -11.67 -5.02
CA SER A 66 -2.40 -12.00 -3.96
C SER A 66 -2.12 -11.21 -2.68
N GLY A 67 -0.85 -11.06 -2.31
CA GLY A 67 -0.42 -10.26 -1.17
C GLY A 67 -0.77 -8.79 -1.34
N LEU A 68 -0.49 -8.23 -2.51
CA LEU A 68 -0.79 -6.84 -2.84
C LEU A 68 -2.30 -6.58 -2.87
N ALA A 69 -3.08 -7.50 -3.45
CA ALA A 69 -4.55 -7.42 -3.44
C ALA A 69 -5.11 -7.43 -2.02
N LYS A 70 -4.58 -8.31 -1.16
CA LYS A 70 -4.98 -8.40 0.26
C LYS A 70 -4.63 -7.13 1.03
N LEU A 71 -3.41 -6.61 0.87
CA LEU A 71 -2.99 -5.36 1.49
C LEU A 71 -3.88 -4.19 1.05
N THR A 72 -4.11 -4.07 -0.26
CA THR A 72 -4.99 -3.03 -0.83
C THR A 72 -6.41 -3.14 -0.27
N GLY A 73 -6.95 -4.34 -0.15
CA GLY A 73 -8.24 -4.59 0.49
C GLY A 73 -8.28 -4.09 1.94
N GLN A 74 -7.28 -4.46 2.75
CA GLN A 74 -7.19 -4.03 4.15
C GLN A 74 -7.07 -2.51 4.30
N LEU A 75 -6.31 -1.84 3.43
CA LEU A 75 -6.19 -0.38 3.43
C LEU A 75 -7.50 0.29 3.01
N ARG A 76 -8.22 -0.29 2.05
CA ARG A 76 -9.55 0.18 1.62
C ARG A 76 -10.58 0.04 2.72
N ASP A 77 -10.63 -1.09 3.41
CA ASP A 77 -11.58 -1.36 4.50
C ASP A 77 -11.40 -0.36 5.66
N ARG A 78 -10.19 0.18 5.81
CA ARG A 78 -9.85 1.23 6.79
C ARG A 78 -10.02 2.65 6.25
N ALA A 79 -10.51 2.81 5.03
CA ALA A 79 -10.65 4.07 4.31
C ALA A 79 -9.33 4.86 4.17
N LEU A 80 -8.19 4.18 4.09
CA LEU A 80 -6.85 4.79 3.97
C LEU A 80 -6.41 4.99 2.51
N LEU A 81 -7.13 4.41 1.56
CA LEU A 81 -6.92 4.64 0.14
C LEU A 81 -7.82 5.76 -0.36
N ALA A 82 -7.32 6.55 -1.30
CA ALA A 82 -8.17 7.50 -1.99
C ALA A 82 -9.30 6.74 -2.69
N ALA A 83 -10.53 7.24 -2.57
CA ALA A 83 -11.58 6.78 -3.46
C ALA A 83 -11.11 7.04 -4.90
N ALA A 84 -11.22 6.03 -5.77
CA ALA A 84 -11.15 6.31 -7.20
C ALA A 84 -12.23 7.37 -7.44
N HIS A 85 -11.83 8.59 -7.78
CA HIS A 85 -12.73 9.73 -7.92
C HIS A 85 -13.95 9.26 -8.72
N GLN A 86 -15.09 9.09 -8.05
CA GLN A 86 -16.36 9.21 -8.73
C GLN A 86 -16.57 10.72 -8.81
N ASP A 87 -16.01 11.32 -9.85
CA ASP A 87 -16.45 12.61 -10.36
C ASP A 87 -17.95 12.49 -10.59
N THR A 88 -18.72 12.88 -9.58
CA THR A 88 -20.15 13.08 -9.67
C THR A 88 -20.34 14.58 -9.72
N ARG A 89 -20.67 15.02 -10.95
CA ARG A 89 -21.10 16.36 -11.37
C ARG A 89 -21.87 17.15 -10.33
#